data_AF-A0A2J6GYZ5-F1
#
_entry.id   AF-A0A2J6GYZ5-F1
#
_cell.length_a   1.000
_cell.length_b   1.000
_cell.length_c   1.000
_cell.angle_alpha   90.00
_cell.angle_beta   90.00
_cell.angle_gamma   90.00
#
_symmetry.space_group_name_H-M   'P 1'
#
loop_
_entity.id
_entity.type
_entity.pdbx_description
1 polymer ?
#
loop_
_entity_poly.entity_id
_entity_poly.type
_entity_poly.pdbx_seq_one_letter_code
_entity_poly.pdbx_strand_id
1 'polypeptide(L)'
;MVKKRDRLEVIHDILRIISEKNNSVKPTPLLRYSNLSSQRFTEYYHELLDKELIREIIDKKGKKFISLTDKGFKYLEKYKMIIGFVEEFEL
;
A
#
# COMPACT_ATOMS: atom_id res chain seq x y z
N MET A 1 0.28 -14.54 -20.55
CA MET A 1 0.84 -13.17 -20.40
C MET A 1 0.50 -12.68 -19.00
N VAL A 2 1.45 -12.10 -18.26
CA VAL A 2 1.16 -11.54 -16.93
C VAL A 2 0.28 -10.30 -17.13
N LYS A 3 -0.96 -10.32 -16.59
CA LYS A 3 -1.86 -9.16 -16.61
C LYS A 3 -1.16 -8.00 -15.91
N LYS A 4 -1.12 -6.84 -16.55
CA LYS A 4 -0.52 -5.65 -15.97
C LYS A 4 -1.38 -5.21 -14.78
N ARG A 5 -0.76 -5.06 -13.61
CA ARG A 5 -1.44 -4.57 -12.41
C ARG A 5 -2.08 -3.22 -12.68
N ASP A 6 -3.36 -3.10 -12.33
CA ASP A 6 -4.06 -1.83 -12.42
C ASP A 6 -3.66 -0.91 -11.25
N ARG A 7 -4.15 0.33 -11.29
CA ARG A 7 -3.80 1.34 -10.29
C ARG A 7 -4.32 0.99 -8.89
N LEU A 8 -5.52 0.43 -8.79
CA LEU A 8 -6.14 0.08 -7.51
C LEU A 8 -5.43 -1.11 -6.87
N GLU A 9 -5.03 -2.08 -7.70
CA GLU A 9 -4.22 -3.22 -7.31
C GLU A 9 -2.84 -2.81 -6.79
N VAL A 10 -2.16 -1.87 -7.46
CA VAL A 10 -0.86 -1.36 -6.99
C VAL A 10 -0.99 -0.66 -5.64
N ILE A 11 -2.02 0.18 -5.46
CA ILE A 11 -2.30 0.81 -4.17
C ILE A 11 -2.56 -0.27 -3.10
N HIS A 12 -3.45 -1.22 -3.39
CA HIS A 12 -3.78 -2.32 -2.49
C HIS A 12 -2.53 -3.11 -2.08
N ASP A 13 -1.66 -3.47 -3.03
CA ASP A 13 -0.42 -4.20 -2.77
C ASP A 13 0.48 -3.45 -1.77
N ILE A 14 0.70 -2.15 -1.97
CA ILE A 14 1.54 -1.34 -1.08
C ILE A 14 0.94 -1.30 0.33
N LEU A 15 -0.36 -1.04 0.45
CA LEU A 15 -1.04 -0.97 1.74
C LEU A 15 -1.03 -2.33 2.45
N ARG A 16 -1.24 -3.42 1.72
CA ARG A 16 -1.18 -4.80 2.24
C ARG A 16 0.20 -5.11 2.82
N ILE A 17 1.27 -4.77 2.10
CA ILE A 17 2.66 -4.99 2.58
C ILE A 17 2.88 -4.27 3.92
N ILE A 18 2.42 -3.03 4.06
CA ILE A 18 2.55 -2.27 5.32
C ILE A 18 1.78 -2.98 6.44
N SER A 19 0.54 -3.38 6.19
CA SER A 19 -0.31 -4.09 7.15
C SER A 19 0.33 -5.40 7.64
N GLU A 20 0.81 -6.23 6.72
CA GLU A 20 1.45 -7.53 7.01
C GLU A 20 2.77 -7.40 7.78
N LYS A 21 3.43 -6.24 7.71
CA LYS A 21 4.66 -5.93 8.48
C LYS A 21 4.33 -5.28 9.82
N ASN A 22 3.32 -5.79 10.52
CA ASN A 22 2.85 -5.27 11.82
C ASN A 22 2.57 -3.75 11.79
N ASN A 23 2.06 -3.27 10.66
CA ASN A 23 1.81 -1.85 10.41
C ASN A 23 3.03 -0.94 10.63
N SER A 24 4.24 -1.45 10.46
CA SER A 24 5.49 -0.70 10.68
C SER A 24 6.59 -1.20 9.75
N VAL A 25 6.82 -0.46 8.67
CA VAL A 25 7.82 -0.83 7.66
C VAL A 25 8.71 0.36 7.33
N LYS A 26 10.00 0.13 7.10
CA LYS A 26 10.91 1.18 6.64
C LYS A 26 10.68 1.46 5.15
N PRO A 27 10.96 2.69 4.65
CA PRO A 27 10.79 3.04 3.24
C PRO A 27 11.55 2.13 2.26
N THR A 28 12.83 1.84 2.54
CA THR A 28 13.66 1.03 1.63
C THR A 28 13.15 -0.42 1.48
N PRO A 29 12.83 -1.15 2.57
CA PRO A 29 12.13 -2.43 2.46
C PRO A 29 10.79 -2.33 1.73
N LEU A 30 9.98 -1.31 1.99
CA LEU A 30 8.67 -1.17 1.33
C LEU A 30 8.81 -1.04 -0.20
N LEU A 31 9.73 -0.21 -0.68
CA LEU A 31 10.07 -0.12 -2.10
C LEU A 31 10.43 -1.49 -2.67
N ARG A 32 11.34 -2.22 -2.00
CA ARG A 32 11.78 -3.55 -2.46
C ARG A 32 10.64 -4.57 -2.52
N TYR A 33 9.69 -4.52 -1.58
CA TYR A 33 8.56 -5.43 -1.56
C TYR A 33 7.45 -5.06 -2.57
N SER A 34 7.32 -3.78 -2.93
CA SER A 34 6.28 -3.31 -3.87
C SER A 34 6.43 -3.83 -5.29
N ASN A 35 7.63 -4.32 -5.65
CA ASN A 35 7.99 -4.72 -7.01
C ASN A 35 7.69 -3.61 -8.05
N LEU A 36 7.96 -2.36 -7.67
CA LEU A 36 7.86 -1.17 -8.51
C LEU A 36 9.27 -0.63 -8.82
N SER A 37 9.40 0.07 -9.94
CA SER A 37 10.59 0.91 -10.14
C SER A 37 10.62 2.03 -9.11
N SER A 38 11.80 2.54 -8.78
CA SER A 38 11.96 3.62 -7.79
C SER A 38 11.10 4.84 -8.13
N GLN A 39 11.02 5.22 -9.41
CA GLN A 39 10.20 6.35 -9.86
C GLN A 39 8.71 6.12 -9.56
N ARG A 40 8.16 4.99 -10.00
CA ARG A 40 6.75 4.68 -9.78
C ARG A 40 6.42 4.54 -8.30
N PHE A 41 7.31 3.92 -7.53
CA PHE A 41 7.14 3.82 -6.09
C PHE A 41 7.04 5.20 -5.45
N THR A 42 7.93 6.13 -5.80
CA THR A 42 7.91 7.50 -5.28
C THR A 42 6.59 8.22 -5.61
N GLU A 43 6.10 8.09 -6.85
CA GLU A 43 4.80 8.65 -7.26
C GLU A 43 3.65 8.12 -6.39
N TYR A 44 3.52 6.80 -6.27
CA TYR A 44 2.49 6.21 -5.42
C TYR A 44 2.68 6.57 -3.95
N TYR A 45 3.91 6.55 -3.45
CA TYR A 45 4.22 6.83 -2.05
C TYR A 45 3.76 8.23 -1.64
N HIS A 46 4.05 9.25 -2.46
CA HIS A 46 3.57 10.61 -2.21
C HIS A 46 2.06 10.69 -2.33
N GLU A 47 1.46 10.05 -3.33
CA GLU A 47 0.01 10.04 -3.47
C GLU A 47 -0.69 9.42 -2.25
N LEU A 48 -0.14 8.34 -1.69
CA LEU A 48 -0.69 7.67 -0.50
C LEU A 48 -0.56 8.54 0.75
N LEU A 49 0.51 9.34 0.87
CA LEU A 49 0.69 10.32 1.93
C LEU A 49 -0.32 11.47 1.77
N ASP A 50 -0.42 12.05 0.57
CA ASP A 50 -1.32 13.17 0.26
C ASP A 50 -2.79 12.79 0.47
N LYS A 51 -3.14 11.54 0.18
CA LYS A 51 -4.47 10.99 0.43
C LYS A 51 -4.68 10.50 1.85
N GLU A 52 -3.69 10.63 2.72
CA GLU A 52 -3.73 10.19 4.12
C GLU A 52 -4.07 8.70 4.26
N LEU A 53 -3.64 7.86 3.31
CA LEU A 53 -3.78 6.40 3.40
C LEU A 53 -2.64 5.79 4.22
N ILE A 54 -1.48 6.45 4.21
CA ILE A 54 -0.31 6.09 5.01
C ILE A 54 0.19 7.33 5.76
N ARG A 55 1.01 7.11 6.78
CA ARG A 55 1.73 8.15 7.52
C ARG A 55 3.16 7.71 7.78
N GLU A 56 4.04 8.69 7.93
CA GLU A 56 5.40 8.49 8.40
C GLU A 56 5.47 8.67 9.92
N ILE A 57 6.15 7.75 10.61
CA ILE A 57 6.42 7.80 12.04
C ILE A 57 7.93 7.83 12.22
N ILE A 58 8.43 8.76 13.04
CA ILE A 58 9.85 8.83 13.39
C ILE A 58 10.01 8.27 14.79
N ASP A 59 10.88 7.26 14.96
CA ASP A 59 11.18 6.72 16.27
C ASP A 59 12.11 7.65 17.08
N LYS A 60 12.32 7.34 18.36
CA LYS A 60 13.22 8.09 19.25
C LYS A 60 14.68 8.13 18.77
N LYS A 61 15.06 7.29 17.80
CA LYS A 61 16.40 7.19 17.21
C LYS A 61 16.47 7.83 15.83
N GLY A 62 15.44 8.59 15.42
CA GLY A 62 15.37 9.27 14.12
C GLY A 62 15.08 8.35 12.93
N LYS A 63 14.70 7.08 13.16
CA LYS A 63 14.38 6.14 12.08
C LYS A 63 12.95 6.36 11.61
N LYS A 64 12.79 6.50 10.30
CA LYS A 64 11.50 6.61 9.63
C LYS A 64 10.86 5.24 9.41
N PHE A 65 9.60 5.14 9.81
CA PHE A 65 8.70 4.02 9.58
C PHE A 65 7.43 4.50 8.90
N ILE A 66 6.76 3.59 8.22
CA ILE A 66 5.52 3.85 7.50
C ILE A 66 4.46 2.95 8.12
N SER A 67 3.30 3.56 8.38
CA SER A 67 2.12 2.90 8.93
C SER A 67 0.88 3.32 8.16
N LEU A 68 -0.10 2.44 8.08
CA LEU A 68 -1.44 2.75 7.62
C LEU A 68 -2.14 3.70 8.61
N THR A 69 -2.96 4.57 8.06
CA THR A 69 -3.99 5.31 8.79
C THR A 69 -5.28 4.48 8.83
N ASP A 70 -6.29 4.96 9.54
CA ASP A 70 -7.62 4.34 9.54
C ASP A 70 -8.23 4.32 8.12
N LYS A 71 -7.95 5.35 7.32
CA LYS A 71 -8.36 5.44 5.91
C LYS A 71 -7.64 4.38 5.06
N GLY A 72 -6.36 4.13 5.33
CA GLY A 72 -5.57 3.05 4.71
C GLY A 72 -6.16 1.67 4.99
N PHE A 73 -6.51 1.39 6.25
CA PHE A 73 -7.19 0.14 6.60
C PHE A 73 -8.56 0.00 5.93
N LYS A 74 -9.36 1.08 5.91
CA LYS A 74 -10.67 1.10 5.25
C LYS A 74 -10.55 0.86 3.74
N TYR A 75 -9.48 1.32 3.09
CA TYR A 75 -9.23 1.02 1.68
C TYR A 75 -9.03 -0.48 1.48
N LEU A 76 -8.22 -1.14 2.31
CA LEU A 76 -7.99 -2.59 2.23
C LEU A 76 -9.29 -3.38 2.38
N GLU A 77 -10.13 -3.02 3.34
CA GLU A 77 -11.44 -3.65 3.53
C GLU A 77 -12.34 -3.49 2.28
N LYS A 78 -12.42 -2.28 1.74
CA LYS A 78 -13.26 -1.98 0.56
C LYS A 78 -12.74 -2.67 -0.70
N TYR A 79 -11.43 -2.74 -0.88
CA TYR A 79 -10.83 -3.46 -1.99
C TYR A 79 -11.18 -4.96 -1.93
N LYS A 80 -11.13 -5.57 -0.73
CA LYS A 80 -11.54 -6.97 -0.54
C LYS A 80 -13.00 -7.21 -0.92
N MET A 81 -13.91 -6.27 -0.63
CA MET A 81 -15.32 -6.37 -1.07
C MET A 81 -15.44 -6.36 -2.61
N ILE A 82 -14.66 -5.50 -3.28
CA ILE A 82 -14.68 -5.41 -4.75
C ILE A 82 -14.19 -6.71 -5.38
N ILE A 83 -13.08 -7.27 -4.87
CA ILE A 83 -12.55 -8.54 -5.39
C ILE A 83 -13.54 -9.68 -5.14
N GLY A 84 -14.14 -9.75 -3.95
CA GLY A 84 -15.16 -10.76 -3.66
C GLY A 84 -16.37 -10.67 -4.62
N PHE A 85 -16.81 -9.45 -4.95
CA PHE A 85 -17.86 -9.25 -5.95
C PHE A 85 -17.42 -9.69 -7.35
N VAL A 86 -16.23 -9.31 -7.80
CA VAL A 86 -15.70 -9.72 -9.11
C VAL A 86 -15.61 -11.24 -9.22
N GLU A 87 -15.15 -11.91 -8.17
CA GLU A 87 -15.07 -13.37 -8.09
C GLU A 87 -16.45 -14.03 -8.08
N GLU A 88 -17.41 -13.49 -7.32
CA GLU A 88 -18.78 -14.02 -7.22
C GLU A 88 -19.54 -13.94 -8.55
N PHE A 89 -19.31 -12.90 -9.35
CA PHE A 89 -20.00 -12.66 -10.62
C PHE A 89 -19.16 -13.00 -11.86
N GLU A 90 -18.00 -13.62 -11.69
CA GLU A 90 -17.08 -14.04 -12.77
C GLU A 90 -16.69 -12.91 -13.76
N LEU A 91 -16.40 -11.70 -13.24
CA LEU A 91 -16.08 -10.49 -14.03
C LEU A 91 -14.58 -10.27 -14.31
#